data_AF-A0A4Y1ZG96-F1
#
_entry.id   AF-A0A4Y1ZG96-F1
#
_cell.length_a   1.000
_cell.length_b   1.000
_cell.length_c   1.000
_cell.angle_alpha   90.00
_cell.angle_beta   90.00
_cell.angle_gamma   90.00
#
_symmetry.space_group_name_H-M   'P 1'
#
loop_
_entity.id
_entity.type
_entity.pdbx_description
1 polymer ?
#
loop_
_entity_poly.entity_id
_entity_poly.type
_entity_poly.pdbx_seq_one_letter_code
_entity_poly.pdbx_strand_id
1 'polypeptide(L)'
;MIMFEIPAALKGIPTSWNGHFFGRDGESLGPLKLNEIDLIRGEARNHDWSAEICPEATINDLDKHAIEKARAEYKKKHPDLQSEVDQWDDTVFLNKAKVTIKGNITNAAIILLGKPESEAFLLPSIAKMSWILRNDQNIGQDYEHFGPPFFIKYQPVIW
;
A
#
# COMPACT_ATOMS: atom_id res chain seq x y z
N MET A 1 -40.64 -8.70 0.16
CA MET A 1 -39.21 -8.32 0.06
C MET A 1 -38.73 -8.06 1.47
N ILE A 2 -37.68 -8.74 1.92
CA ILE A 2 -37.10 -8.52 3.24
C ILE A 2 -35.70 -7.95 3.00
N MET A 3 -35.39 -6.82 3.63
CA MET A 3 -34.09 -6.16 3.56
C MET A 3 -33.50 -6.17 4.96
N PHE A 4 -32.26 -6.66 5.06
CA PHE A 4 -31.49 -6.62 6.29
C PHE A 4 -30.43 -5.54 6.18
N GLU A 5 -30.31 -4.71 7.21
CA GLU A 5 -29.16 -3.84 7.42
C GLU A 5 -28.25 -4.51 8.43
N ILE A 6 -27.03 -4.85 8.01
CA ILE A 6 -26.02 -5.47 8.88
C ILE A 6 -24.93 -4.42 9.10
N PRO A 7 -24.70 -3.96 10.35
CA PRO A 7 -23.64 -3.01 10.64
C PRO A 7 -22.25 -3.64 10.43
N ALA A 8 -21.24 -2.82 10.18
CA ALA A 8 -19.87 -3.29 10.10
C ALA A 8 -19.44 -3.97 11.41
N ALA A 9 -18.73 -5.10 11.30
CA ALA A 9 -18.17 -5.78 12.45
C ALA A 9 -17.13 -4.89 13.17
N LEU A 10 -17.04 -5.04 14.50
CA LEU A 10 -16.00 -4.38 15.27
C LEU A 10 -14.63 -4.96 14.89
N LYS A 11 -13.71 -4.10 14.47
CA LYS A 11 -12.35 -4.50 14.05
C LYS A 11 -11.66 -5.27 15.18
N GLY A 12 -11.14 -6.47 14.89
CA GLY A 12 -10.52 -7.32 15.93
C GLY A 12 -11.44 -8.24 16.70
N ILE A 13 -12.76 -8.10 16.54
CA ILE A 13 -13.73 -8.80 17.39
C ILE A 13 -14.65 -9.65 16.51
N PRO A 14 -14.57 -10.99 16.58
CA PRO A 14 -15.51 -11.84 15.87
C PRO A 14 -16.92 -11.59 16.42
N THR A 15 -17.90 -11.50 15.51
CA THR A 15 -19.30 -11.28 15.90
C THR A 15 -19.87 -12.58 16.44
N SER A 16 -20.34 -12.58 17.69
CA SER A 16 -20.96 -13.75 18.31
C SER A 16 -22.48 -13.76 18.12
N TRP A 17 -23.06 -14.95 18.00
CA TRP A 17 -24.50 -15.18 18.12
C TRP A 17 -24.74 -16.19 19.25
N ASN A 18 -25.57 -15.82 20.23
CA ASN A 18 -25.81 -16.61 21.45
C ASN A 18 -24.52 -17.09 22.15
N GLY A 19 -23.48 -16.25 22.17
CA GLY A 19 -22.19 -16.57 22.81
C GLY A 19 -21.25 -17.46 22.00
N HIS A 20 -21.62 -17.83 20.76
CA HIS A 20 -20.80 -18.63 19.87
C HIS A 20 -20.36 -17.82 18.65
N PHE A 21 -19.12 -18.04 18.19
CA PHE A 21 -18.59 -17.44 16.97
C PHE A 21 -18.81 -18.40 15.80
N PHE A 22 -19.44 -17.90 14.75
CA PHE A 22 -19.72 -18.68 13.54
C PHE A 22 -19.04 -18.04 12.34
N GLY A 23 -18.65 -18.89 11.39
CA GLY A 23 -18.11 -18.51 10.09
C GLY A 23 -18.77 -19.31 8.98
N ARG A 24 -18.51 -18.93 7.73
CA ARG A 24 -18.89 -19.76 6.59
C ARG A 24 -17.84 -20.85 6.40
N ASP A 25 -18.28 -22.10 6.36
CA ASP A 25 -17.48 -23.23 5.90
C ASP A 25 -18.08 -23.72 4.58
N GLY A 26 -17.59 -23.17 3.47
CA GLY A 26 -18.16 -23.34 2.13
C GLY A 26 -19.58 -22.76 2.02
N GLU A 27 -20.57 -23.64 1.83
CA GLU A 27 -21.99 -23.29 1.70
C GLU A 27 -22.76 -23.32 3.02
N SER A 28 -22.13 -23.80 4.11
CA SER A 28 -22.79 -23.98 5.42
C SER A 28 -22.28 -23.01 6.47
N LEU A 29 -23.09 -22.79 7.51
CA LEU A 29 -22.68 -22.10 8.72
C LEU A 29 -22.00 -23.10 9.66
N GLY A 30 -20.77 -22.80 10.08
CA GLY A 30 -20.00 -23.62 11.00
C GLY A 30 -19.43 -22.80 12.16
N PRO A 31 -18.92 -23.46 13.21
CA PRO A 31 -18.14 -22.78 14.25
C PRO A 31 -16.88 -22.17 13.63
N LEU A 32 -16.55 -20.95 14.04
CA LEU A 32 -15.36 -20.25 13.55
C LEU A 32 -14.10 -20.96 14.07
N LYS A 33 -13.16 -21.29 13.18
CA LYS A 33 -11.93 -22.01 13.53
C LYS A 33 -10.98 -21.10 14.32
N LEU A 34 -10.12 -21.67 15.15
CA LEU A 34 -9.19 -20.88 15.98
C LEU A 34 -8.27 -19.97 15.16
N ASN A 35 -7.78 -20.45 14.02
CA ASN A 35 -6.96 -19.64 13.10
C ASN A 35 -7.75 -18.44 12.54
N GLU A 36 -9.04 -18.60 12.25
CA GLU A 36 -9.90 -17.52 11.76
C GLU A 36 -10.17 -16.49 12.86
N ILE A 37 -10.40 -16.95 14.10
CA ILE A 37 -10.53 -16.08 15.27
C ILE A 37 -9.25 -15.26 15.47
N ASP A 38 -8.08 -15.90 15.37
CA ASP A 38 -6.79 -15.23 15.53
C ASP A 38 -6.50 -14.24 14.40
N LEU A 39 -6.89 -14.57 13.16
CA LEU A 39 -6.83 -13.65 12.03
C LEU A 39 -7.68 -12.40 12.26
N ILE A 40 -8.95 -12.57 12.65
CA ILE A 40 -9.86 -11.46 12.95
C ILE A 40 -9.28 -10.60 14.07
N ARG A 41 -8.79 -11.21 15.16
CA ARG A 41 -8.12 -10.48 16.26
C ARG A 41 -6.87 -9.74 15.81
N GLY A 42 -6.14 -10.32 14.85
CA GLY A 42 -5.00 -9.69 14.19
C GLY A 42 -5.37 -8.42 13.44
N GLU A 43 -6.60 -8.30 12.92
CA GLU A 43 -7.03 -7.09 12.22
C GLU A 43 -7.00 -5.85 13.11
N ALA A 44 -7.33 -5.95 14.41
CA ALA A 44 -7.19 -4.82 15.33
C ALA A 44 -5.74 -4.32 15.44
N ARG A 45 -4.76 -5.19 15.13
CA ARG A 45 -3.33 -4.85 15.06
C ARG A 45 -2.89 -4.39 13.68
N ASN A 46 -3.72 -4.53 12.64
CA ASN A 46 -3.45 -4.00 11.30
C ASN A 46 -3.56 -2.48 11.33
N HIS A 47 -2.45 -1.88 11.77
CA HIS A 47 -2.04 -0.53 11.45
C HIS A 47 -1.65 -0.48 9.96
N ASP A 48 -2.04 0.58 9.27
CA ASP A 48 -1.57 0.81 7.91
C ASP A 48 -0.11 1.22 7.94
N TRP A 49 0.77 0.22 7.90
CA TRP A 49 2.22 0.43 7.90
C TRP A 49 2.65 1.34 6.75
N SER A 50 1.95 1.34 5.61
CA SER A 50 2.33 2.21 4.49
C SER A 50 2.10 3.70 4.79
N ALA A 51 1.14 4.02 5.66
CA ALA A 51 0.83 5.38 6.08
C ALA A 51 1.63 5.83 7.33
N GLU A 52 2.42 4.94 7.92
CA GLU A 52 3.27 5.25 9.07
C GLU A 52 4.35 6.27 8.69
N ILE A 53 4.66 7.18 9.62
CA ILE A 53 5.64 8.26 9.41
C ILE A 53 7.05 7.71 9.63
N CYS A 54 7.95 7.99 8.68
CA CYS A 54 9.40 7.82 8.86
C CYS A 54 9.97 9.10 9.50
N PRO A 55 10.27 9.15 10.80
CA PRO A 55 10.59 10.40 11.49
C PRO A 55 11.92 11.00 11.05
N GLU A 56 12.84 10.14 10.60
CA GLU A 56 14.19 10.52 10.18
C GLU A 56 14.27 10.87 8.69
N ALA A 57 13.23 10.56 7.91
CA ALA A 57 13.21 10.82 6.49
C ALA A 57 12.68 12.22 6.19
N THR A 58 13.31 12.87 5.21
CA THR A 58 12.98 14.21 4.74
C THR A 58 12.66 14.19 3.24
N ILE A 59 12.19 15.31 2.71
CA ILE A 59 11.95 15.44 1.26
C ILE A 59 13.23 15.23 0.43
N ASN A 60 14.42 15.43 1.02
CA ASN A 60 15.70 15.22 0.35
C ASN A 60 16.03 13.72 0.17
N ASP A 61 15.32 12.84 0.86
CA ASP A 61 15.41 11.39 0.71
C ASP A 61 14.51 10.87 -0.42
N LEU A 62 13.71 11.76 -1.02
CA LEU A 62 12.92 11.46 -2.20
C LEU A 62 13.71 11.79 -3.48
N ASP A 63 13.48 10.98 -4.50
CA ASP A 63 14.02 11.16 -5.84
C ASP A 63 13.20 12.23 -6.58
N LYS A 64 13.88 13.29 -7.01
CA LYS A 64 13.23 14.42 -7.68
C LYS A 64 12.60 14.02 -9.02
N HIS A 65 13.24 13.12 -9.77
CA HIS A 65 12.70 12.64 -11.04
C HIS A 65 11.43 11.80 -10.83
N ALA A 66 11.37 11.01 -9.76
CA ALA A 66 10.17 10.30 -9.36
C ALA A 66 9.02 11.25 -8.99
N ILE A 67 9.30 12.33 -8.27
CA ILE A 67 8.31 13.38 -7.95
C ILE A 67 7.78 14.05 -9.23
N GLU A 68 8.67 14.43 -10.15
CA GLU A 68 8.29 15.05 -11.42
C GLU A 68 7.40 14.12 -12.27
N LYS A 69 7.77 12.83 -12.37
CA LYS A 69 6.95 11.82 -13.07
C LYS A 69 5.60 11.64 -12.37
N ALA A 70 5.57 11.57 -11.04
CA ALA A 70 4.33 11.46 -10.26
C ALA A 70 3.41 12.65 -10.48
N ARG A 71 3.97 13.87 -10.54
CA ARG A 71 3.22 15.09 -10.84
C ARG A 71 2.62 15.06 -12.25
N ALA A 72 3.37 14.60 -13.24
CA ALA A 72 2.88 14.46 -14.61
C ALA A 72 1.71 13.45 -14.70
N GLU A 73 1.84 12.29 -14.05
CA GLU A 73 0.77 11.29 -14.03
C GLU A 73 -0.46 11.75 -13.22
N TYR A 74 -0.25 12.48 -12.12
CA TYR A 74 -1.33 13.07 -11.35
C TYR A 74 -2.17 14.05 -12.19
N LYS A 75 -1.51 14.90 -12.99
CA LYS A 75 -2.17 15.80 -13.94
C LYS A 75 -2.96 15.09 -15.03
N LYS A 76 -2.48 13.94 -15.51
CA LYS A 76 -3.22 13.11 -16.48
C LYS A 76 -4.48 12.52 -15.86
N LYS A 77 -4.38 12.06 -14.61
CA LYS A 77 -5.50 11.49 -13.86
C LYS A 77 -6.52 12.54 -13.41
N HIS A 78 -6.07 13.78 -13.19
CA HIS A 78 -6.89 14.90 -12.73
C HIS A 78 -6.77 16.11 -13.68
N PRO A 79 -7.36 16.05 -14.90
CA PRO A 79 -7.26 17.12 -15.90
C PRO A 79 -7.73 18.49 -15.38
N ASP A 80 -8.76 18.50 -14.53
CA ASP A 80 -9.34 19.74 -13.97
C ASP A 80 -8.40 20.47 -13.01
N LEU A 81 -7.39 19.78 -12.47
CA LEU A 81 -6.45 20.32 -11.48
C LEU A 81 -5.11 20.71 -12.09
N GLN A 82 -4.91 20.59 -13.41
CA GLN A 82 -3.60 20.80 -14.03
C GLN A 82 -2.98 22.15 -13.70
N SER A 83 -3.75 23.24 -13.85
CA SER A 83 -3.30 24.60 -13.58
C SER A 83 -3.02 24.86 -12.10
N GLU A 84 -3.73 24.20 -11.18
CA GLU A 84 -3.44 24.28 -9.74
C GLU A 84 -2.16 23.51 -9.40
N VAL A 85 -1.98 22.31 -9.95
CA VAL A 85 -0.80 21.47 -9.70
C VAL A 85 0.48 22.17 -10.14
N ASP A 86 0.44 23.02 -11.16
CA ASP A 86 1.58 23.85 -11.60
C ASP A 86 2.00 24.91 -10.58
N GLN A 87 1.10 25.31 -9.67
CA GLN A 87 1.37 26.32 -8.65
C GLN A 87 1.84 25.70 -7.32
N TRP A 88 1.68 24.39 -7.15
CA TRP A 88 2.05 23.71 -5.90
C TRP A 88 3.54 23.43 -5.84
N ASP A 89 4.17 23.77 -4.72
CA ASP A 89 5.49 23.21 -4.39
C ASP A 89 5.40 21.69 -4.16
N ASP A 90 6.55 21.04 -4.00
CA ASP A 90 6.60 19.58 -3.82
C ASP A 90 5.93 19.13 -2.51
N THR A 91 6.03 19.91 -1.43
CA THR A 91 5.40 19.56 -0.15
C THR A 91 3.88 19.58 -0.26
N VAL A 92 3.31 20.62 -0.90
CA VAL A 92 1.88 20.76 -1.14
C VAL A 92 1.40 19.64 -2.07
N PHE A 93 2.12 19.38 -3.16
CA PHE A 93 1.79 18.31 -4.10
C PHE A 93 1.78 16.94 -3.40
N LEU A 94 2.84 16.58 -2.66
CA LEU A 94 2.95 15.29 -1.99
C LEU A 94 1.86 15.08 -0.94
N ASN A 95 1.48 16.13 -0.21
CA ASN A 95 0.36 16.06 0.75
C ASN A 95 -0.99 15.91 0.04
N LYS A 96 -1.22 16.66 -1.05
CA LYS A 96 -2.46 16.58 -1.86
C LYS A 96 -2.60 15.22 -2.54
N ALA A 97 -1.49 14.64 -2.99
CA ALA A 97 -1.40 13.28 -3.50
C ALA A 97 -1.55 12.21 -2.41
N LYS A 98 -1.63 12.61 -1.13
CA LYS A 98 -1.73 11.74 0.06
C LYS A 98 -0.56 10.77 0.22
N VAL A 99 0.59 11.13 -0.35
CA VAL A 99 1.84 10.37 -0.22
C VAL A 99 2.60 10.80 1.04
N THR A 100 2.44 12.05 1.47
CA THR A 100 2.92 12.57 2.75
C THR A 100 1.76 13.01 3.64
N ILE A 101 2.00 13.10 4.96
CA ILE A 101 1.00 13.53 5.94
C ILE A 101 1.55 14.75 6.70
N LYS A 102 0.95 15.92 6.45
CA LYS A 102 1.39 17.21 7.01
C LYS A 102 2.89 17.49 6.75
N GLY A 103 3.36 17.10 5.57
CA GLY A 103 4.77 17.24 5.15
C GLY A 103 5.70 16.16 5.67
N ASN A 104 5.24 15.27 6.55
CA ASN A 104 6.03 14.15 7.03
C ASN A 104 6.05 13.02 5.99
N ILE A 105 7.23 12.44 5.80
CA ILE A 105 7.45 11.33 4.87
C ILE A 105 6.84 10.05 5.45
N THR A 106 6.09 9.32 4.63
CA THR A 106 5.50 8.03 4.99
C THR A 106 6.33 6.87 4.42
N ASN A 107 6.13 5.66 4.93
CA ASN A 107 6.71 4.46 4.32
C ASN A 107 6.33 4.34 2.83
N ALA A 108 5.08 4.66 2.46
CA ALA A 108 4.64 4.70 1.07
C ALA A 108 5.42 5.72 0.22
N ALA A 109 5.74 6.89 0.78
CA ALA A 109 6.56 7.89 0.09
C ALA A 109 7.96 7.36 -0.24
N ILE A 110 8.61 6.68 0.71
CA ILE A 110 9.91 6.06 0.49
C ILE A 110 9.82 4.95 -0.57
N ILE A 111 8.81 4.09 -0.49
CA ILE A 111 8.64 2.98 -1.45
C ILE A 111 8.43 3.49 -2.87
N LEU A 112 7.56 4.48 -3.04
CA LEU A 112 7.15 4.96 -4.36
C LEU A 112 8.16 5.93 -4.96
N LEU A 113 8.63 6.88 -4.16
CA LEU A 113 9.38 8.05 -4.59
C LEU A 113 10.75 8.18 -3.91
N GLY A 114 11.10 7.33 -2.96
CA GLY A 114 12.37 7.37 -2.23
C GLY A 114 13.55 6.98 -3.12
N LYS A 115 14.71 7.58 -2.84
CA LYS A 115 15.96 7.16 -3.47
C LYS A 115 16.33 5.73 -3.06
N PRO A 116 17.15 5.00 -3.83
CA PRO A 116 17.57 3.64 -3.47
C PRO A 116 18.18 3.54 -2.07
N GLU A 117 18.98 4.52 -1.64
CA GLU A 117 19.61 4.56 -0.32
C GLU A 117 18.61 4.77 0.83
N SER A 118 17.43 5.31 0.55
CA SER A 118 16.40 5.61 1.55
C SER A 118 15.63 4.36 1.99
N GLU A 119 15.88 3.20 1.37
CA GLU A 119 15.34 1.90 1.82
C GLU A 119 15.73 1.59 3.27
N ALA A 120 16.84 2.14 3.76
CA ALA A 120 17.26 1.99 5.15
C ALA A 120 16.22 2.45 6.18
N PHE A 121 15.36 3.43 5.83
CA PHE A 121 14.29 3.92 6.71
C PHE A 121 13.15 2.93 6.90
N LEU A 122 13.05 1.90 6.04
CA LEU A 122 11.98 0.90 6.10
C LEU A 122 12.31 -0.28 7.01
N LEU A 123 13.55 -0.38 7.49
CA LEU A 123 13.99 -1.49 8.34
C LEU A 123 13.10 -1.63 9.58
N PRO A 124 12.66 -2.85 9.95
CA PRO A 124 13.10 -4.15 9.41
C PRO A 124 12.36 -4.62 8.13
N SER A 125 11.39 -3.87 7.64
CA SER A 125 10.69 -4.17 6.40
C SER A 125 11.59 -3.92 5.19
N ILE A 126 11.40 -4.72 4.13
CA ILE A 126 12.20 -4.65 2.90
C ILE A 126 11.26 -4.27 1.76
N ALA A 127 11.60 -3.21 1.02
CA ALA A 127 10.85 -2.79 -0.15
C ALA A 127 11.53 -3.30 -1.41
N LYS A 128 11.18 -4.53 -1.82
CA LYS A 128 11.76 -5.17 -2.99
C LYS A 128 10.69 -5.80 -3.87
N MET A 129 10.72 -5.45 -5.15
CA MET A 129 9.92 -6.09 -6.19
C MET A 129 10.80 -7.05 -6.96
N SER A 130 10.32 -8.27 -7.22
CA SER A 130 11.09 -9.27 -7.98
C SER A 130 10.29 -9.73 -9.19
N TRP A 131 10.89 -9.63 -10.36
CA TRP A 131 10.41 -10.30 -11.56
C TRP A 131 11.08 -11.66 -11.66
N ILE A 132 10.33 -12.72 -11.92
CA ILE A 132 10.86 -14.09 -12.02
C ILE A 132 10.30 -14.70 -13.31
N LEU A 133 11.19 -15.07 -14.23
CA LEU A 133 10.83 -15.84 -15.41
C LEU A 133 10.69 -17.31 -15.02
N ARG A 134 9.57 -17.93 -15.37
CA ARG A 134 9.31 -19.35 -15.12
C ARG A 134 8.96 -20.06 -16.41
N ASN A 135 9.41 -21.30 -16.55
CA ASN A 135 9.02 -22.16 -17.67
C ASN A 135 7.62 -22.78 -17.47
N ASP A 136 7.22 -23.61 -18.43
CA ASP A 136 5.98 -24.41 -18.44
C ASP A 136 5.85 -25.36 -17.24
N GLN A 137 6.96 -25.75 -16.62
CA GLN A 137 7.01 -26.57 -15.42
C GLN A 137 7.10 -25.74 -14.12
N ASN A 138 6.89 -24.42 -14.19
CA ASN A 138 6.96 -23.49 -13.06
C ASN A 138 8.36 -23.38 -12.41
N ILE A 139 9.40 -23.80 -13.12
CA ILE A 139 10.81 -23.72 -12.70
C ILE A 139 11.36 -22.34 -13.08
N GLY A 140 12.01 -21.67 -12.12
CA GLY A 140 12.63 -20.36 -12.34
C GLY A 140 13.81 -20.45 -13.32
N GLN A 141 13.75 -19.65 -14.39
CA GLN A 141 14.81 -19.54 -15.40
C GLN A 141 15.66 -18.27 -15.22
N ASP A 142 15.05 -17.19 -14.76
CA ASP A 142 15.72 -15.91 -14.53
C ASP A 142 15.00 -15.11 -13.45
N TYR A 143 15.67 -14.13 -12.86
CA TYR A 143 15.07 -13.20 -11.92
C TYR A 143 15.75 -11.82 -11.95
N GLU A 144 14.94 -10.78 -11.74
CA GLU A 144 15.42 -9.42 -11.56
C GLU A 144 14.81 -8.82 -10.30
N HIS A 145 15.62 -8.00 -9.61
CA HIS A 145 15.24 -7.35 -8.37
C HIS A 145 15.23 -5.83 -8.52
N PHE A 146 14.14 -5.22 -8.10
CA PHE A 146 13.96 -3.78 -8.10
C PHE A 146 13.74 -3.30 -6.67
N GLY A 147 14.48 -2.27 -6.26
CA GLY A 147 14.20 -1.45 -5.07
C GLY A 147 13.58 -0.10 -5.44
N PRO A 148 13.27 0.77 -4.47
CA PRO A 148 12.78 2.13 -4.70
C PRO A 148 13.68 2.96 -5.65
N PRO A 149 13.16 4.03 -6.27
CA PRO A 149 11.74 4.42 -6.31
C PRO A 149 10.95 3.53 -7.28
N PHE A 150 9.86 2.91 -6.82
CA PHE A 150 9.06 2.03 -7.69
C PHE A 150 8.26 2.78 -8.75
N PHE A 151 7.94 4.05 -8.53
CA PHE A 151 7.09 4.81 -9.44
C PHE A 151 7.71 4.99 -10.85
N ILE A 152 9.04 5.10 -10.92
CA ILE A 152 9.74 5.27 -12.19
C ILE A 152 10.16 3.95 -12.83
N LYS A 153 10.31 2.88 -12.04
CA LYS A 153 10.76 1.56 -12.51
C LYS A 153 9.67 0.76 -13.23
N TYR A 154 8.42 1.20 -13.19
CA TYR A 154 7.40 0.74 -14.13
C TYR A 154 7.73 1.26 -15.54
N GLN A 155 8.40 0.44 -16.33
CA GLN A 155 8.31 0.53 -17.79
C GLN A 155 7.15 -0.35 -18.25
N PRO A 156 6.18 0.18 -19.03
CA PRO A 156 5.28 -0.69 -19.75
C PRO A 156 6.15 -1.52 -20.71
N VAL A 157 6.25 -2.82 -20.44
CA VAL A 157 6.81 -3.76 -21.41
C VAL A 157 5.83 -3.75 -22.59
N ILE A 158 6.22 -3.06 -23.66
CA ILE A 158 5.51 -3.09 -24.93
C ILE A 158 5.84 -4.45 -25.54
N TRP A 159 4.91 -5.39 -25.44
CA TRP A 159 4.97 -6.67 -26.15
C TRP A 159 4.59 -6.49 -27.61
#